data_AF-A0A941JJ98-F1
#
_entry.id   AF-A0A941JJ98-F1
#
_cell.length_a   1.000
_cell.length_b   1.000
_cell.length_c   1.000
_cell.angle_alpha   90.00
_cell.angle_beta   90.00
_cell.angle_gamma   90.00
#
_symmetry.space_group_name_H-M   'P 1'
#
loop_
_entity.id
_entity.type
_entity.pdbx_description
1 polymer ?
#
loop_
_entity_poly.entity_id
_entity_poly.type
_entity_poly.pdbx_seq_one_letter_code
_entity_poly.pdbx_strand_id
1 'polypeptide(L)'
;DRHLCAHPAFATEDTLFQPTPELVRTHITHALKHLLINAPLQGKSAIERFHADLLSPSFPVDGDSIGTFVRTKYLDRAKDVMVVNLIKSLLSAPFGTESAQYIGQLRQVARTLREVAKAKTAIYDETARDHIARKFDAIPDALLLSISAFVECDSRVWDWLSESTRIRFKQLLGIADAEALKAHSAFDVFGIPELANILLERFDSFEQDVQIGIISQIPRREFISQAIRIYADSSGWRT
;
A
#
# COMPACT_ATOMS: atom_id res chain seq x y z
N ASP A 1 34.30 -32.75 25.84
CA ASP A 1 33.18 -33.38 25.09
C ASP A 1 32.04 -32.45 24.75
N ARG A 2 32.22 -31.56 23.75
CA ARG A 2 31.11 -30.78 23.14
C ARG A 2 31.25 -30.63 21.62
N HIS A 3 31.71 -31.70 20.94
CA HIS A 3 31.88 -31.72 19.47
C HIS A 3 31.15 -32.87 18.79
N LEU A 4 30.21 -33.53 19.47
CA LEU A 4 29.43 -34.61 18.88
C LEU A 4 28.21 -34.01 18.16
N CYS A 5 28.32 -33.83 16.85
CA CYS A 5 27.18 -33.54 15.99
C CYS A 5 26.29 -34.79 15.89
N ALA A 6 25.33 -34.91 16.81
CA ALA A 6 24.23 -35.84 16.66
C ALA A 6 23.33 -35.36 15.51
N HIS A 7 23.35 -36.05 14.38
CA HIS A 7 22.29 -35.91 13.38
C HIS A 7 21.29 -37.07 13.57
N PRO A 8 19.98 -36.81 13.63
CA PRO A 8 18.97 -37.84 13.80
C PRO A 8 18.77 -38.59 12.49
N ALA A 9 19.49 -39.70 12.30
CA ALA A 9 19.16 -40.70 11.29
C ALA A 9 19.74 -42.05 11.73
N PHE A 10 18.89 -42.87 12.35
CA PHE A 10 18.96 -44.33 12.41
C PHE A 10 20.35 -44.96 12.22
N ALA A 11 21.26 -44.76 13.17
CA ALA A 11 22.47 -45.55 13.30
C ALA A 11 22.53 -46.11 14.73
N THR A 12 22.80 -47.41 14.83
CA THR A 12 23.10 -48.14 16.06
C THR A 12 23.97 -47.32 17.01
N GLU A 13 23.64 -47.36 18.30
CA GLU A 13 24.00 -46.39 19.35
C GLU A 13 25.50 -46.10 19.57
N ASP A 14 26.43 -46.75 18.86
CA ASP A 14 27.88 -46.65 19.10
C ASP A 14 28.75 -46.18 17.93
N THR A 15 28.18 -45.87 16.75
CA THR A 15 29.00 -45.40 15.62
C THR A 15 28.85 -43.90 15.38
N LEU A 16 29.89 -43.14 15.73
CA LEU A 16 29.99 -41.74 15.36
C LEU A 16 30.04 -41.58 13.85
N PHE A 17 29.35 -40.57 13.34
CA PHE A 17 29.40 -40.21 11.92
C PHE A 17 30.82 -39.80 11.53
N GLN A 18 31.41 -40.55 10.59
CA GLN A 18 32.74 -40.31 10.03
C GLN A 18 32.57 -39.87 8.56
N PRO A 19 32.36 -38.56 8.29
CA PRO A 19 32.20 -38.09 6.92
C PRO A 19 33.52 -38.21 6.16
N THR A 20 33.44 -38.61 4.89
CA THR A 20 34.60 -38.54 4.00
C THR A 20 35.00 -37.08 3.75
N PRO A 21 36.27 -36.78 3.44
CA PRO A 21 36.71 -35.43 3.08
C PRO A 21 35.86 -34.80 1.96
N GLU A 22 35.42 -35.60 0.99
CA GLU A 22 34.57 -35.20 -0.12
C GLU A 22 33.17 -34.81 0.36
N LEU A 23 32.61 -35.53 1.33
CA LEU A 23 31.31 -35.23 1.92
C LEU A 23 31.38 -33.93 2.74
N VAL A 24 32.46 -33.71 3.49
CA VAL A 24 32.71 -32.44 4.20
C VAL A 24 32.79 -31.27 3.22
N ARG A 25 33.58 -31.39 2.14
CA ARG A 25 33.67 -30.34 1.11
C ARG A 25 32.31 -30.06 0.46
N THR A 26 31.52 -31.11 0.22
CA THR A 26 30.17 -30.97 -0.35
C THR A 26 29.24 -30.21 0.59
N HIS A 27 29.22 -30.55 1.88
CA HIS A 27 28.40 -29.83 2.87
C HIS A 27 28.82 -28.37 3.03
N ILE A 28 30.13 -28.07 3.08
CA ILE A 28 30.64 -26.69 3.11
C ILE A 28 30.20 -25.93 1.85
N THR A 29 30.35 -26.56 0.68
CA THR A 29 29.95 -25.95 -0.59
C THR A 29 28.44 -25.70 -0.63
N HIS A 30 27.61 -26.63 -0.16
CA HIS A 30 26.16 -26.44 -0.07
C HIS A 30 25.78 -25.36 0.93
N ALA A 31 26.36 -25.36 2.14
CA ALA A 31 26.12 -24.33 3.15
C ALA A 31 26.47 -22.94 2.60
N LEU A 32 27.62 -22.81 1.92
CA LEU A 32 28.00 -21.59 1.24
C LEU A 32 26.99 -21.22 0.14
N LYS A 33 26.81 -22.09 -0.87
CA LYS A 33 25.96 -21.84 -2.06
C LYS A 33 24.50 -21.54 -1.74
N HIS A 34 23.96 -22.12 -0.68
CA HIS A 34 22.52 -22.07 -0.40
C HIS A 34 22.15 -21.19 0.80
N LEU A 35 23.05 -20.94 1.74
CA LEU A 35 22.73 -20.21 2.96
C LEU A 35 23.70 -19.05 3.25
N LEU A 36 25.01 -19.34 3.33
CA LEU A 36 25.98 -18.43 3.96
C LEU A 36 26.50 -17.34 3.01
N ILE A 37 26.44 -17.55 1.69
CA ILE A 37 26.85 -16.52 0.70
C ILE A 37 25.65 -15.84 0.05
N ASN A 38 24.45 -16.39 0.24
CA ASN A 38 23.23 -15.71 -0.17
C ASN A 38 22.91 -14.65 0.86
N ALA A 39 22.55 -13.45 0.40
CA ALA A 39 22.03 -12.44 1.32
C ALA A 39 20.85 -13.06 2.10
N PRO A 40 20.71 -12.81 3.41
CA PRO A 40 19.60 -13.31 4.19
C PRO A 40 18.27 -12.93 3.53
N LEU A 41 17.15 -13.46 4.03
CA LEU A 41 15.79 -12.95 3.79
C LEU A 41 15.60 -11.47 4.27
N GLN A 42 16.63 -10.62 4.13
CA GLN A 42 16.65 -9.18 4.33
C GLN A 42 15.49 -8.50 3.62
N GLY A 43 14.99 -9.07 2.51
CA GLY A 43 13.77 -8.58 1.86
C GLY A 43 12.60 -8.47 2.85
N LYS A 44 12.24 -9.56 3.54
CA LYS A 44 11.07 -9.56 4.43
C LYS A 44 11.26 -8.64 5.63
N SER A 45 12.41 -8.71 6.31
CA SER A 45 12.67 -7.85 7.46
C SER A 45 12.85 -6.37 7.10
N ALA A 46 13.36 -6.07 5.89
CA ALA A 46 13.43 -4.70 5.40
C ALA A 46 12.03 -4.15 5.06
N ILE A 47 11.14 -4.96 4.50
CA ILE A 47 9.74 -4.58 4.26
C ILE A 47 8.99 -4.36 5.59
N GLU A 48 9.15 -5.25 6.57
CA GLU A 48 8.56 -5.07 7.91
C GLU A 48 9.07 -3.78 8.57
N ARG A 49 10.38 -3.53 8.52
CA ARG A 49 10.96 -2.27 9.02
C ARG A 49 10.44 -1.05 8.26
N PHE A 50 10.25 -1.16 6.96
CA PHE A 50 9.69 -0.07 6.15
C PHE A 50 8.29 0.30 6.61
N HIS A 51 7.42 -0.69 6.84
CA HIS A 51 6.07 -0.44 7.35
C HIS A 51 6.06 0.13 8.75
N ALA A 52 6.94 -0.36 9.63
CA ALA A 52 7.11 0.21 10.97
C ALA A 52 7.51 1.70 10.92
N ASP A 53 8.44 2.05 10.02
CA ASP A 53 8.81 3.45 9.80
C ASP A 53 7.65 4.24 9.21
N LEU A 54 6.94 3.72 8.19
CA LEU A 54 5.82 4.38 7.53
C LEU A 54 4.68 4.73 8.49
N LEU A 55 4.43 3.84 9.45
CA LEU A 55 3.38 4.02 10.47
C LEU A 55 3.88 4.82 11.68
N SER A 56 5.17 5.17 11.74
CA SER A 56 5.73 5.97 12.81
C SER A 56 5.20 7.42 12.78
N PRO A 57 4.92 8.04 13.94
CA PRO A 57 4.58 9.46 14.01
C PRO A 57 5.65 10.39 13.44
N SER A 58 6.91 9.93 13.34
CA SER A 58 8.02 10.69 12.78
C SER A 58 8.19 10.56 11.27
N PHE A 59 7.32 9.79 10.60
CA PHE A 59 7.43 9.62 9.15
C PHE A 59 7.13 10.95 8.43
N PRO A 60 7.90 11.32 7.39
CA PRO A 60 7.71 12.59 6.70
C PRO A 60 6.35 12.70 6.00
N VAL A 61 5.78 13.91 5.92
CA VAL A 61 4.41 14.13 5.41
C VAL A 61 4.40 14.79 4.03
N ASP A 62 5.41 15.60 3.71
CA ASP A 62 5.57 16.24 2.41
C ASP A 62 6.32 15.35 1.41
N GLY A 63 6.05 15.53 0.12
CA GLY A 63 6.57 14.66 -0.93
C GLY A 63 8.09 14.63 -1.03
N ASP A 64 8.76 15.77 -0.85
CA ASP A 64 10.21 15.88 -1.03
C ASP A 64 10.96 15.20 0.12
N SER A 65 10.48 15.37 1.35
CA SER A 65 11.02 14.69 2.53
C SER A 65 10.76 13.19 2.49
N ILE A 66 9.56 12.75 2.06
CA ILE A 66 9.26 11.32 1.85
C ILE A 66 10.22 10.74 0.83
N GLY A 67 10.39 11.40 -0.32
CA GLY A 67 11.29 10.94 -1.37
C GLY A 67 12.73 10.84 -0.90
N THR A 68 13.20 11.83 -0.13
CA THR A 68 14.56 11.83 0.43
C THR A 68 14.75 10.70 1.46
N PHE A 69 13.80 10.53 2.37
CA PHE A 69 13.83 9.45 3.37
C PHE A 69 13.86 8.07 2.71
N VAL A 70 12.93 7.82 1.79
CA VAL A 70 12.79 6.52 1.13
C VAL A 70 14.01 6.20 0.27
N ARG A 71 14.55 7.18 -0.48
CA ARG A 71 15.77 6.97 -1.28
C ARG A 71 16.96 6.60 -0.41
N THR A 72 17.28 7.45 0.56
CA THR A 72 18.48 7.31 1.38
C THR A 72 18.47 6.06 2.26
N LYS A 73 17.31 5.75 2.86
CA LYS A 73 17.20 4.63 3.79
C LYS A 73 16.91 3.29 3.11
N TYR A 74 16.25 3.29 1.95
CA TYR A 74 15.72 2.07 1.35
C TYR A 74 16.05 1.84 -0.12
N LEU A 75 16.14 2.86 -1.00
CA LEU A 75 16.23 2.63 -2.45
C LEU A 75 17.63 2.75 -3.06
N ASP A 76 18.49 3.62 -2.55
CA ASP A 76 19.79 3.94 -3.20
C ASP A 76 20.72 2.74 -3.29
N ARG A 77 20.63 1.83 -2.32
CA ARG A 77 21.44 0.60 -2.24
C ARG A 77 20.61 -0.68 -2.39
N ALA A 78 19.32 -0.56 -2.74
CA ALA A 78 18.46 -1.72 -2.92
C ALA A 78 18.70 -2.39 -4.27
N LYS A 79 18.68 -3.72 -4.25
CA LYS A 79 18.53 -4.54 -5.45
C LYS A 79 17.09 -4.42 -5.97
N ASP A 80 16.91 -4.57 -7.28
CA ASP A 80 15.60 -4.47 -7.93
C ASP A 80 14.55 -5.39 -7.30
N VAL A 81 14.93 -6.60 -6.90
CA VAL A 81 14.04 -7.55 -6.20
C VAL A 81 13.45 -6.96 -4.91
N MET A 82 14.22 -6.18 -4.15
CA MET A 82 13.71 -5.50 -2.95
C MET A 82 12.72 -4.39 -3.32
N VAL A 83 13.03 -3.62 -4.37
CA VAL A 83 12.14 -2.55 -4.88
C VAL A 83 10.81 -3.14 -5.35
N VAL A 84 10.85 -4.23 -6.12
CA VAL A 84 9.66 -4.98 -6.57
C VAL A 84 8.81 -5.41 -5.36
N ASN A 85 9.44 -6.00 -4.35
CA ASN A 85 8.74 -6.45 -3.15
C ASN A 85 8.14 -5.27 -2.36
N LEU A 86 8.83 -4.14 -2.30
CA LEU A 86 8.34 -2.93 -1.64
C LEU A 86 7.11 -2.36 -2.35
N ILE A 87 7.15 -2.25 -3.68
CA ILE A 87 6.00 -1.79 -4.48
C ILE A 87 4.79 -2.69 -4.24
N LYS A 88 4.97 -4.02 -4.34
CA LYS A 88 3.89 -4.99 -4.09
C LYS A 88 3.35 -4.89 -2.67
N SER A 89 4.23 -4.69 -1.69
CA SER A 89 3.85 -4.58 -0.29
C SER A 89 3.06 -3.30 0.01
N LEU A 90 3.49 -2.15 -0.51
CA LEU A 90 2.77 -0.88 -0.41
C LEU A 90 1.40 -0.94 -1.10
N LEU A 91 1.34 -1.52 -2.31
CA LEU A 91 0.07 -1.71 -3.03
C LEU A 91 -0.90 -2.65 -2.30
N SER A 92 -0.39 -3.60 -1.51
CA SER A 92 -1.23 -4.58 -0.81
C SER A 92 -1.58 -4.19 0.63
N ALA A 93 -0.83 -3.25 1.23
CA ALA A 93 -0.96 -2.89 2.64
C ALA A 93 -2.40 -2.55 3.06
N PRO A 94 -3.15 -1.71 2.32
CA PRO A 94 -4.53 -1.38 2.68
C PRO A 94 -5.55 -2.53 2.51
N PHE A 95 -5.16 -3.65 1.89
CA PHE A 95 -6.07 -4.73 1.49
C PHE A 95 -5.77 -6.07 2.18
N GLY A 96 -4.68 -6.14 2.93
CA GLY A 96 -4.24 -7.35 3.62
C GLY A 96 -4.95 -7.62 4.95
N THR A 97 -4.51 -8.67 5.65
CA THR A 97 -5.01 -9.03 6.98
C THR A 97 -4.79 -7.95 8.04
N GLU A 98 -3.74 -7.14 7.86
CA GLU A 98 -3.39 -6.03 8.75
C GLU A 98 -3.92 -4.68 8.22
N SER A 99 -4.87 -4.67 7.29
CA SER A 99 -5.41 -3.44 6.67
C SER A 99 -5.88 -2.39 7.68
N ALA A 100 -6.38 -2.83 8.85
CA ALA A 100 -6.84 -1.96 9.93
C ALA A 100 -5.78 -0.96 10.42
N GLN A 101 -4.49 -1.33 10.41
CA GLN A 101 -3.41 -0.43 10.85
C GLN A 101 -3.14 0.73 9.88
N TYR A 102 -3.64 0.62 8.64
CA TYR A 102 -3.48 1.64 7.61
C TYR A 102 -4.70 2.56 7.48
N ILE A 103 -5.74 2.35 8.29
CA ILE A 103 -6.88 3.28 8.36
C ILE A 103 -6.35 4.65 8.81
N GLY A 104 -6.72 5.70 8.08
CA GLY A 104 -6.19 7.05 8.29
C GLY A 104 -4.79 7.30 7.69
N GLN A 105 -4.06 6.26 7.28
CA GLN A 105 -2.72 6.36 6.68
C GLN A 105 -2.71 6.10 5.15
N LEU A 106 -3.87 5.87 4.53
CA LEU A 106 -3.99 5.54 3.10
C LEU A 106 -3.27 6.54 2.19
N ARG A 107 -3.48 7.85 2.42
CA ARG A 107 -2.79 8.90 1.66
C ARG A 107 -1.29 8.85 1.85
N GLN A 108 -0.83 8.54 3.06
CA GLN A 108 0.60 8.44 3.37
C GLN A 108 1.23 7.25 2.63
N VAL A 109 0.56 6.10 2.61
CA VAL A 109 0.94 4.92 1.82
C VAL A 109 1.02 5.27 0.33
N ALA A 110 -0.02 5.90 -0.22
CA ALA A 110 -0.07 6.26 -1.63
C ALA A 110 0.99 7.29 -2.04
N ARG A 111 1.20 8.35 -1.23
CA ARG A 111 2.27 9.33 -1.43
C ARG A 111 3.64 8.67 -1.38
N THR A 112 3.85 7.76 -0.45
CA THR A 112 5.10 7.00 -0.34
C THR A 112 5.34 6.15 -1.59
N LEU A 113 4.33 5.44 -2.07
CA LEU A 113 4.40 4.69 -3.32
C LEU A 113 4.72 5.58 -4.53
N ARG A 114 4.14 6.78 -4.59
CA ARG A 114 4.44 7.76 -5.65
C ARG A 114 5.91 8.18 -5.64
N GLU A 115 6.49 8.41 -4.47
CA GLU A 115 7.92 8.75 -4.39
C GLU A 115 8.83 7.56 -4.76
N VAL A 116 8.42 6.33 -4.46
CA VAL A 116 9.07 5.11 -4.97
C VAL A 116 8.96 5.05 -6.50
N ALA A 117 7.80 5.33 -7.07
CA ALA A 117 7.55 5.34 -8.52
C ALA A 117 8.42 6.37 -9.25
N LYS A 118 8.60 7.57 -8.68
CA LYS A 118 9.53 8.57 -9.21
C LYS A 118 10.98 8.11 -9.18
N ALA A 119 11.41 7.45 -8.09
CA ALA A 119 12.79 7.01 -7.94
C ALA A 119 13.14 5.76 -8.77
N LYS A 120 12.16 4.90 -9.05
CA LYS A 120 12.35 3.58 -9.69
C LYS A 120 11.28 3.33 -10.76
N THR A 121 11.09 4.27 -11.68
CA THR A 121 9.96 4.31 -12.65
C THR A 121 9.80 3.04 -13.48
N ALA A 122 10.88 2.53 -14.09
CA ALA A 122 10.80 1.34 -14.92
C ALA A 122 10.31 0.10 -14.15
N ILE A 123 10.82 -0.09 -12.92
CA ILE A 123 10.42 -1.20 -12.04
C ILE A 123 8.96 -1.02 -11.58
N TYR A 124 8.58 0.22 -11.25
CA TYR A 124 7.22 0.55 -10.84
C TYR A 124 6.19 0.27 -11.92
N ASP A 125 6.39 0.77 -13.14
CA ASP A 125 5.42 0.66 -14.22
C ASP A 125 5.12 -0.80 -14.60
N GLU A 126 6.14 -1.66 -14.59
CA GLU A 126 5.96 -3.11 -14.80
C GLU A 126 5.30 -3.78 -13.59
N THR A 127 5.84 -3.54 -12.38
CA THR A 127 5.41 -4.24 -11.17
C THR A 127 4.01 -3.87 -10.73
N ALA A 128 3.68 -2.57 -10.73
CA ALA A 128 2.39 -2.09 -10.27
C ALA A 128 1.27 -2.55 -11.20
N ARG A 129 1.46 -2.41 -12.51
CA ARG A 129 0.49 -2.87 -13.52
C ARG A 129 0.19 -4.36 -13.38
N ASP A 130 1.23 -5.21 -13.33
CA ASP A 130 1.06 -6.65 -13.21
C ASP A 130 0.40 -7.05 -11.87
N HIS A 131 0.81 -6.41 -10.77
CA HIS A 131 0.27 -6.70 -9.45
C HIS A 131 -1.20 -6.30 -9.32
N ILE A 132 -1.57 -5.12 -9.82
CA ILE A 132 -2.95 -4.63 -9.81
C ILE A 132 -3.84 -5.56 -10.62
N ALA A 133 -3.47 -5.87 -11.86
CA ALA A 133 -4.24 -6.75 -12.73
C ALA A 133 -4.47 -8.14 -12.13
N ARG A 134 -3.52 -8.67 -11.36
CA ARG A 134 -3.62 -10.01 -10.76
C ARG A 134 -4.32 -10.07 -9.40
N LYS A 135 -4.30 -8.98 -8.63
CA LYS A 135 -4.69 -9.01 -7.21
C LYS A 135 -5.91 -8.16 -6.87
N PHE A 136 -6.17 -7.09 -7.63
CA PHE A 136 -7.18 -6.11 -7.20
C PHE A 136 -8.61 -6.61 -7.39
N ASP A 137 -8.84 -7.56 -8.30
CA ASP A 137 -10.15 -8.21 -8.49
C ASP A 137 -10.65 -8.95 -7.25
N ALA A 138 -9.73 -9.46 -6.42
CA ALA A 138 -10.05 -10.20 -5.21
C ALA A 138 -10.25 -9.30 -3.97
N ILE A 139 -10.09 -7.97 -4.10
CA ILE A 139 -10.28 -7.05 -2.97
C ILE A 139 -11.77 -7.08 -2.55
N PRO A 140 -12.08 -7.28 -1.25
CA PRO A 140 -13.45 -7.27 -0.76
C PRO A 140 -14.03 -5.85 -0.76
N ASP A 141 -15.37 -5.73 -0.89
CA ASP A 141 -16.05 -4.42 -0.96
C ASP A 141 -15.72 -3.53 0.24
N ALA A 142 -15.58 -4.11 1.43
CA ALA A 142 -15.22 -3.38 2.66
C ALA A 142 -13.90 -2.60 2.58
N LEU A 143 -13.00 -2.94 1.65
CA LEU A 143 -11.72 -2.26 1.47
C LEU A 143 -11.55 -1.65 0.07
N LEU A 144 -12.50 -1.90 -0.84
CA LEU A 144 -12.38 -1.57 -2.26
C LEU A 144 -12.19 -0.07 -2.50
N LEU A 145 -12.88 0.77 -1.73
CA LEU A 145 -12.74 2.22 -1.82
C LEU A 145 -11.34 2.72 -1.42
N SER A 146 -10.53 1.94 -0.69
CA SER A 146 -9.15 2.34 -0.37
C SER A 146 -8.26 2.50 -1.61
N ILE A 147 -8.69 2.01 -2.77
CA ILE A 147 -8.03 2.27 -4.06
C ILE A 147 -7.96 3.78 -4.36
N SER A 148 -8.91 4.57 -3.86
CA SER A 148 -9.03 6.01 -4.08
C SER A 148 -7.74 6.78 -3.80
N ALA A 149 -7.06 6.44 -2.70
CA ALA A 149 -5.82 7.09 -2.30
C ALA A 149 -4.71 6.91 -3.35
N PHE A 150 -4.67 5.75 -4.02
CA PHE A 150 -3.67 5.46 -5.05
C PHE A 150 -3.98 6.19 -6.36
N VAL A 151 -5.25 6.30 -6.74
CA VAL A 151 -5.69 6.97 -7.98
C VAL A 151 -5.34 8.46 -7.97
N GLU A 152 -5.46 9.14 -6.84
CA GLU A 152 -5.03 10.55 -6.67
C GLU A 152 -3.53 10.74 -6.89
N CYS A 153 -2.72 9.75 -6.51
CA CYS A 153 -1.27 9.83 -6.61
C CYS A 153 -0.74 9.41 -7.99
N ASP A 154 -1.43 8.50 -8.67
CA ASP A 154 -1.17 8.07 -10.04
C ASP A 154 -2.49 7.65 -10.71
N SER A 155 -3.01 8.50 -11.60
CA SER A 155 -4.28 8.25 -12.30
C SER A 155 -4.23 6.99 -13.18
N ARG A 156 -3.04 6.55 -13.62
CA ARG A 156 -2.86 5.32 -14.41
C ARG A 156 -3.28 4.07 -13.64
N VAL A 157 -3.31 4.13 -12.30
CA VAL A 157 -3.84 3.05 -11.46
C VAL A 157 -5.26 2.70 -11.88
N TRP A 158 -6.10 3.71 -12.19
CA TRP A 158 -7.48 3.49 -12.64
C TRP A 158 -7.53 2.69 -13.95
N ASP A 159 -6.64 3.00 -14.89
CA ASP A 159 -6.57 2.32 -16.19
C ASP A 159 -6.04 0.87 -16.09
N TRP A 160 -5.28 0.56 -15.05
CA TRP A 160 -4.77 -0.79 -14.80
C TRP A 160 -5.78 -1.71 -14.11
N LEU A 161 -6.88 -1.18 -13.59
CA LEU A 161 -7.95 -1.99 -13.00
C LEU A 161 -8.73 -2.75 -14.07
N SER A 162 -9.13 -3.98 -13.74
CA SER A 162 -10.07 -4.72 -14.58
C SER A 162 -11.40 -3.97 -14.69
N GLU A 163 -12.16 -4.26 -15.74
CA GLU A 163 -13.51 -3.71 -15.91
C GLU A 163 -14.44 -4.12 -14.75
N SER A 164 -14.35 -5.37 -14.28
CA SER A 164 -15.11 -5.87 -13.14
C SER A 164 -14.86 -5.06 -11.86
N THR A 165 -13.58 -4.78 -11.56
CA THR A 165 -13.20 -3.97 -10.39
C THR A 165 -13.68 -2.53 -10.53
N ARG A 166 -13.59 -1.94 -11.73
CA ARG A 166 -14.11 -0.58 -11.97
C ARG A 166 -15.63 -0.50 -11.80
N ILE A 167 -16.38 -1.49 -12.26
CA ILE A 167 -17.84 -1.56 -12.07
C ILE A 167 -18.19 -1.64 -10.57
N ARG A 168 -17.55 -2.55 -9.82
CA ARG A 168 -17.77 -2.68 -8.37
C ARG A 168 -17.41 -1.40 -7.63
N PHE A 169 -16.29 -0.78 -7.98
CA PHE A 169 -15.84 0.46 -7.38
C PHE A 169 -16.85 1.59 -7.59
N LYS A 170 -17.32 1.79 -8.84
CA LYS A 170 -18.35 2.79 -9.18
C LYS A 170 -19.64 2.56 -8.41
N GLN A 171 -20.11 1.31 -8.35
CA GLN A 171 -21.32 0.96 -7.60
C GLN A 171 -21.17 1.27 -6.11
N LEU A 172 -20.05 0.89 -5.51
CA LEU A 172 -19.78 1.12 -4.10
C LEU A 172 -19.67 2.62 -3.78
N LEU A 173 -19.02 3.39 -4.66
CA LEU A 173 -18.88 4.84 -4.54
C LEU A 173 -20.26 5.53 -4.49
N GLY A 174 -21.22 5.05 -5.28
CA GLY A 174 -22.58 5.59 -5.34
C GLY A 174 -23.50 5.23 -4.17
N ILE A 175 -23.15 4.23 -3.35
CA ILE A 175 -24.02 3.76 -2.25
C ILE A 175 -23.39 3.95 -0.85
N ALA A 176 -22.06 4.08 -0.77
CA ALA A 176 -21.35 4.19 0.51
C ALA A 176 -21.83 5.41 1.32
N ASP A 177 -21.88 5.27 2.65
CA ASP A 177 -22.18 6.39 3.54
C ASP A 177 -20.98 7.35 3.67
N ALA A 178 -21.22 8.51 4.28
CA ALA A 178 -20.21 9.54 4.41
C ALA A 178 -18.99 9.10 5.23
N GLU A 179 -19.17 8.23 6.24
CA GLU A 179 -18.08 7.78 7.09
C GLU A 179 -17.18 6.77 6.36
N ALA A 180 -17.77 5.85 5.59
CA ALA A 180 -17.04 4.96 4.70
C ALA A 180 -16.27 5.75 3.62
N LEU A 181 -16.90 6.73 2.97
CA LEU A 181 -16.23 7.59 1.99
C LEU A 181 -15.03 8.31 2.58
N LYS A 182 -15.13 8.84 3.80
CA LYS A 182 -14.03 9.50 4.51
C LYS A 182 -12.93 8.50 4.89
N ALA A 183 -13.29 7.38 5.52
CA ALA A 183 -12.35 6.37 6.00
C ALA A 183 -11.47 5.81 4.88
N HIS A 184 -12.03 5.69 3.68
CA HIS A 184 -11.34 5.16 2.50
C HIS A 184 -10.76 6.24 1.58
N SER A 185 -10.75 7.51 1.99
CA SER A 185 -10.26 8.63 1.18
C SER A 185 -10.92 8.71 -0.21
N ALA A 186 -12.21 8.38 -0.30
CA ALA A 186 -12.96 8.30 -1.56
C ALA A 186 -12.99 9.64 -2.32
N PHE A 187 -12.97 10.76 -1.60
CA PHE A 187 -12.88 12.12 -2.17
C PHE A 187 -11.56 12.45 -2.86
N ASP A 188 -10.61 11.52 -2.90
CA ASP A 188 -9.36 11.69 -3.63
C ASP A 188 -9.51 11.22 -5.11
N VAL A 189 -10.67 10.70 -5.55
CA VAL A 189 -10.87 10.25 -6.95
C VAL A 189 -11.35 11.33 -7.92
N PHE A 190 -11.46 12.60 -7.49
CA PHE A 190 -11.97 13.69 -8.34
C PHE A 190 -11.16 13.93 -9.62
N GLY A 191 -9.90 13.49 -9.66
CA GLY A 191 -9.07 13.53 -10.88
C GLY A 191 -9.59 12.64 -12.03
N ILE A 192 -10.53 11.73 -11.77
CA ILE A 192 -11.16 10.87 -12.78
C ILE A 192 -12.60 11.37 -13.04
N PRO A 193 -12.90 11.96 -14.21
CA PRO A 193 -14.18 12.63 -14.46
C PRO A 193 -15.42 11.75 -14.22
N GLU A 194 -15.36 10.47 -14.63
CA GLU A 194 -16.48 9.55 -14.42
C GLU A 194 -16.74 9.20 -12.95
N LEU A 195 -15.70 9.22 -12.10
CA LEU A 195 -15.84 8.99 -10.66
C LEU A 195 -16.25 10.27 -9.93
N ALA A 196 -15.77 11.42 -10.40
CA ALA A 196 -16.15 12.73 -9.88
C ALA A 196 -17.66 12.94 -9.94
N ASN A 197 -18.30 12.62 -11.07
CA ASN A 197 -19.75 12.75 -11.24
C ASN A 197 -20.52 11.87 -10.24
N ILE A 198 -20.15 10.58 -10.13
CA ILE A 198 -20.80 9.65 -9.18
C ILE A 198 -20.65 10.15 -7.74
N LEU A 199 -19.45 10.64 -7.39
CA LEU A 199 -19.18 11.10 -6.03
C LEU A 199 -19.88 12.42 -5.70
N LEU A 200 -20.04 13.32 -6.66
CA LEU A 200 -20.82 14.55 -6.50
C LEU A 200 -22.31 14.24 -6.34
N GLU A 201 -22.87 13.37 -7.18
CA GLU A 201 -24.25 12.90 -7.02
C GLU A 201 -24.47 12.25 -5.65
N ARG A 202 -23.50 11.43 -5.21
CA ARG A 202 -23.57 10.83 -3.87
C ARG A 202 -23.48 11.88 -2.77
N PHE A 203 -22.57 12.85 -2.90
CA PHE A 203 -22.41 13.94 -1.95
C PHE A 203 -23.69 14.78 -1.83
N ASP A 204 -24.30 15.14 -2.95
CA ASP A 204 -25.55 15.92 -3.01
C ASP A 204 -26.75 15.17 -2.41
N SER A 205 -26.71 13.84 -2.40
CA SER A 205 -27.75 13.01 -1.76
C SER A 205 -27.70 13.00 -0.23
N PHE A 206 -26.60 13.46 0.38
CA PHE A 206 -26.50 13.53 1.84
C PHE A 206 -27.29 14.70 2.42
N GLU A 207 -27.72 14.55 3.67
CA GLU A 207 -28.27 15.65 4.47
C GLU A 207 -27.29 16.81 4.57
N GLN A 208 -27.81 18.04 4.65
CA GLN A 208 -27.00 19.26 4.63
C GLN A 208 -25.93 19.30 5.73
N ASP A 209 -26.24 18.82 6.93
CA ASP A 209 -25.28 18.76 8.05
C ASP A 209 -24.06 17.86 7.72
N VAL A 210 -24.31 16.75 7.02
CA VAL A 210 -23.27 15.82 6.58
C VAL A 210 -22.43 16.47 5.48
N GLN A 211 -23.06 17.18 4.54
CA GLN A 211 -22.36 17.92 3.49
C GLN A 211 -21.42 18.98 4.09
N ILE A 212 -21.92 19.78 5.05
CA ILE A 212 -21.12 20.77 5.79
C ILE A 212 -19.92 20.11 6.48
N GLY A 213 -20.15 18.98 7.15
CA GLY A 213 -19.11 18.21 7.81
C GLY A 213 -18.01 17.74 6.84
N ILE A 214 -18.41 17.23 5.67
CA ILE A 214 -17.46 16.82 4.62
C ILE A 214 -16.68 18.01 4.09
N ILE A 215 -17.34 19.10 3.71
CA ILE A 215 -16.69 20.32 3.18
C ILE A 215 -15.66 20.87 4.17
N SER A 216 -16.01 20.92 5.46
CA SER A 216 -15.17 21.48 6.50
C SER A 216 -13.92 20.63 6.77
N GLN A 217 -14.05 19.30 6.70
CA GLN A 217 -12.94 18.37 6.96
C GLN A 217 -12.08 18.12 5.72
N ILE A 218 -12.67 18.16 4.54
CA ILE A 218 -12.04 17.80 3.26
C ILE A 218 -12.36 18.89 2.22
N PRO A 219 -11.75 20.08 2.35
CA PRO A 219 -11.99 21.16 1.40
C PRO A 219 -11.44 20.77 0.02
N ARG A 220 -12.33 20.72 -0.97
CA ARG A 220 -12.05 20.39 -2.37
C ARG A 220 -12.74 21.39 -3.30
N ARG A 221 -12.17 21.61 -4.49
CA ARG A 221 -12.67 22.64 -5.43
C ARG A 221 -14.05 22.27 -5.97
N GLU A 222 -14.29 20.98 -6.09
CA GLU A 222 -15.49 20.35 -6.58
C GLU A 222 -16.70 20.67 -5.68
N PHE A 223 -16.47 20.99 -4.40
CA PHE A 223 -17.54 21.36 -3.48
C PHE A 223 -17.85 22.86 -3.42
N ILE A 224 -17.09 23.72 -4.10
CA ILE A 224 -17.22 25.19 -3.96
C ILE A 224 -18.64 25.66 -4.26
N SER A 225 -19.24 25.16 -5.35
CA SER A 225 -20.59 25.57 -5.74
C SER A 225 -21.63 25.23 -4.67
N GLN A 226 -21.56 24.03 -4.10
CA GLN A 226 -22.46 23.61 -3.03
C GLN A 226 -22.18 24.36 -1.72
N ALA A 227 -20.91 24.60 -1.39
CA ALA A 227 -20.52 25.39 -0.23
C ALA A 227 -21.08 26.83 -0.28
N ILE A 228 -21.02 27.47 -1.46
CA ILE A 228 -21.60 28.80 -1.68
C ILE A 228 -23.12 28.77 -1.49
N ARG A 229 -23.81 27.75 -2.03
CA ARG A 229 -25.26 27.60 -1.88
C ARG A 229 -25.66 27.45 -0.42
N ILE A 230 -25.02 26.53 0.30
CA ILE A 230 -25.25 26.29 1.73
C ILE A 230 -25.03 27.59 2.53
N TYR A 231 -23.97 28.33 2.23
CA TYR A 231 -23.68 29.60 2.90
C TYR A 231 -24.74 30.66 2.60
N ALA A 232 -25.19 30.77 1.35
CA ALA A 232 -26.23 31.73 0.97
C ALA A 232 -27.60 31.43 1.61
N ASP A 233 -27.93 30.14 1.77
CA ASP A 233 -29.18 29.68 2.38
C ASP A 233 -29.13 29.71 3.92
N SER A 234 -27.93 29.81 4.51
CA SER A 234 -27.78 30.06 5.94
C SER A 234 -28.23 31.49 6.25
N SER A 235 -29.51 31.63 6.60
CA SER A 235 -30.13 32.92 6.96
C SER A 235 -29.20 33.69 7.89
N GLY A 236 -28.73 34.86 7.41
CA GLY A 236 -27.71 35.63 8.08
C GLY A 236 -28.07 35.96 9.54
N TRP A 237 -27.02 36.12 10.34
CA TRP A 237 -26.98 36.54 11.76
C TRP A 237 -27.66 37.90 12.08
N ARG A 238 -28.61 38.35 11.27
CA ARG A 238 -29.43 39.56 11.43
C ARG A 238 -30.89 39.19 11.69
N THR A 239 -31.13 38.64 12.87
CA THR A 239 -32.41 38.74 13.62
C THR A 239 -32.07 39.03 15.06
#